data_AF-A0A179D220-F1
#
_entry.id   AF-A0A179D220-F1
#
_cell.length_a   1.000
_cell.length_b   1.000
_cell.length_c   1.000
_cell.angle_alpha   90.00
_cell.angle_beta   90.00
_cell.angle_gamma   90.00
#
_symmetry.space_group_name_H-M   'P 1'
#
loop_
_entity.id
_entity.type
_entity.pdbx_description
1 polymer ?
#
loop_
_entity_poly.entity_id
_entity_poly.type
_entity_poly.pdbx_seq_one_letter_code
_entity_poly.pdbx_strand_id
1 'polypeptide(L)'
;MSLKDLASHFGQDFRLKELVRLAYVIPESLKVREALKGFRDRGESVALVIDELGSLSGMIRLKDLLEFLFPVKRIGFPEDREGWYHVNPETPIEEIERVLKIELPRGDFETLAGLITDKLGRLP
;
A
#
# COMPACT_ATOMS: atom_id res chain seq x y z
N MET A 1 18.11 4.87 1.02
CA MET A 1 18.17 4.96 -0.46
C MET A 1 16.77 4.73 -0.99
N SER A 2 16.27 5.63 -1.84
CA SER A 2 15.03 5.44 -2.59
C SER A 2 15.34 4.93 -3.99
N LEU A 3 14.41 4.21 -4.63
CA LEU A 3 14.51 3.87 -6.06
C LEU A 3 14.73 5.10 -6.96
N LYS A 4 14.25 6.28 -6.51
CA LYS A 4 14.51 7.55 -7.20
C LYS A 4 15.99 7.93 -7.27
N ASP A 5 16.80 7.49 -6.31
CA ASP A 5 18.25 7.78 -6.27
C ASP A 5 19.03 6.96 -7.29
N LEU A 6 18.49 5.78 -7.66
CA LEU A 6 19.06 4.93 -8.69
C LEU A 6 18.74 5.46 -10.09
N ALA A 7 17.61 6.16 -10.25
CA ALA A 7 17.21 6.69 -11.55
C ALA A 7 18.23 7.69 -12.12
N SER A 8 18.90 8.48 -11.27
CA SER A 8 19.95 9.41 -11.69
C SER A 8 21.27 8.75 -12.11
N HIS A 9 21.43 7.45 -11.86
CA HIS A 9 22.63 6.67 -12.18
C HIS A 9 22.33 5.56 -13.21
N PHE A 10 21.19 5.65 -13.90
CA PHE A 10 20.75 4.62 -14.82
C PHE A 10 21.72 4.49 -16.02
N GLY A 11 22.22 3.28 -16.27
CA GLY A 11 23.18 3.00 -17.35
C GLY A 11 24.61 3.47 -17.08
N GLN A 12 24.93 3.86 -15.84
CA GLN A 12 26.28 4.23 -15.42
C GLN A 12 26.73 3.33 -14.25
N ASP A 13 28.04 3.09 -14.16
CA ASP A 13 28.61 2.48 -12.97
C ASP A 13 28.59 3.48 -11.81
N PHE A 14 28.08 3.05 -10.65
CA PHE A 14 28.06 3.86 -9.44
C PHE A 14 28.47 3.01 -8.23
N ARG A 15 28.96 3.68 -7.18
CA ARG A 15 29.27 2.99 -5.92
C ARG A 15 28.06 3.09 -5.00
N LEU A 16 27.49 1.94 -4.65
CA LEU A 16 26.32 1.87 -3.76
C LEU A 16 26.50 2.69 -2.48
N LYS A 17 27.71 2.69 -1.91
CA LYS A 17 28.08 3.42 -0.68
C LYS A 17 27.81 4.94 -0.77
N GLU A 18 27.81 5.51 -1.97
CA GLU A 18 27.52 6.93 -2.21
C GLU A 18 26.01 7.25 -2.17
N LEU A 19 25.16 6.23 -2.31
CA LEU A 19 23.69 6.35 -2.29
C LEU A 19 23.06 5.89 -0.96
N VAL A 20 23.84 5.24 -0.10
CA VAL A 20 23.39 4.80 1.23
C VAL A 20 23.21 6.03 2.12
N ARG A 21 22.09 6.05 2.84
CA ARG A 21 21.71 7.12 3.77
C ARG A 21 21.52 6.52 5.15
N LEU A 22 21.70 7.31 6.20
CA LEU A 22 21.41 6.86 7.55
C LEU A 22 19.93 6.53 7.67
N ALA A 23 19.60 5.33 8.17
CA ALA A 23 18.21 4.93 8.37
C ALA A 23 17.59 5.69 9.53
N TYR A 24 16.31 6.02 9.42
CA TYR A 24 15.53 6.46 10.57
C TYR A 24 15.27 5.26 11.48
N VAL A 25 15.74 5.32 12.72
CA VAL A 25 15.62 4.23 13.71
C VAL A 25 14.73 4.67 14.87
N ILE A 26 13.84 3.78 15.32
CA ILE A 26 12.93 4.00 16.44
C ILE A 26 12.91 2.78 17.38
N PRO A 27 12.70 2.96 18.70
CA PRO A 27 12.50 1.83 19.61
C PRO A 27 11.09 1.24 19.47
N GLU A 28 10.93 -0.06 19.76
CA GLU A 28 9.62 -0.73 19.80
C GLU A 28 8.62 -0.06 20.74
N SER A 29 9.10 0.51 21.84
CA SER A 29 8.28 1.19 22.84
C SER A 29 7.81 2.60 22.41
N LEU A 30 8.21 3.08 21.22
CA LEU A 30 7.83 4.41 20.75
C LEU A 30 6.32 4.51 20.51
N LYS A 31 5.70 5.55 21.07
CA LYS A 31 4.26 5.79 20.87
C LYS A 31 3.97 6.13 19.42
N VAL A 32 2.86 5.60 18.89
CA VAL A 32 2.40 5.84 17.50
C VAL A 32 2.34 7.32 17.13
N ARG A 33 1.86 8.19 18.04
CA ARG A 33 1.81 9.65 17.80
C ARG A 33 3.20 10.27 17.62
N GLU A 34 4.17 9.79 18.37
CA GLU A 34 5.56 10.24 18.28
C GLU A 34 6.23 9.69 17.01
N ALA A 35 5.95 8.44 16.64
CA ALA A 35 6.39 7.86 15.38
C ALA A 35 5.86 8.65 14.17
N LEU A 36 4.57 9.00 14.14
CA LEU A 36 3.99 9.84 13.09
C LEU A 36 4.65 11.22 13.01
N LYS A 37 4.88 11.86 14.15
CA LYS A 37 5.58 13.15 14.21
C LYS A 37 7.00 13.00 13.66
N GLY A 38 7.72 11.96 14.05
CA GLY A 38 9.07 11.69 13.58
C GLY A 38 9.14 11.46 12.06
N PHE A 39 8.20 10.70 11.49
CA PHE A 39 8.08 10.53 10.04
C PHE A 39 7.85 11.86 9.32
N ARG A 40 6.90 12.67 9.82
CA ARG A 40 6.59 13.98 9.24
C ARG A 40 7.78 14.94 9.30
N ASP A 41 8.40 15.06 10.47
CA ASP A 41 9.45 16.05 10.72
C ASP A 41 10.74 15.69 9.95
N ARG A 42 10.99 14.41 9.68
CA ARG A 42 12.15 13.92 8.92
C ARG A 42 11.90 13.77 7.41
N GLY A 43 10.64 13.77 6.97
CA GLY A 43 10.28 13.51 5.57
C GLY A 43 10.59 12.07 5.11
N GLU A 44 10.67 11.13 6.06
CA GLU A 44 10.97 9.72 5.79
C GLU A 44 9.68 8.92 5.65
N SER A 45 9.73 7.81 4.91
CA SER A 45 8.57 6.92 4.71
C SER A 45 8.74 5.54 5.36
N VAL A 46 9.95 5.20 5.79
CA VAL A 46 10.32 3.92 6.42
C VAL A 46 11.21 4.18 7.62
N ALA A 47 10.98 3.45 8.71
CA ALA A 47 11.85 3.43 9.89
C ALA A 47 12.22 1.98 10.24
N LEU A 48 13.44 1.78 10.74
CA LEU A 48 13.88 0.53 11.34
C LEU A 48 13.49 0.54 12.82
N VAL A 49 13.02 -0.61 13.30
CA VAL A 49 12.56 -0.79 14.68
C VAL A 49 13.60 -1.61 15.43
N ILE A 50 14.02 -1.12 16.60
CA ILE A 50 14.98 -1.79 17.47
C ILE A 50 14.36 -2.17 18.82
N ASP A 51 14.82 -3.29 19.38
CA ASP A 51 14.52 -3.71 20.74
C ASP A 51 15.35 -2.93 21.78
N GLU A 52 15.16 -3.25 23.06
CA GLU A 52 15.86 -2.61 24.18
C GLU A 52 17.37 -2.93 24.22
N LEU A 53 17.79 -3.99 23.53
CA LEU A 53 19.19 -4.39 23.41
C LEU A 53 19.86 -3.76 22.17
N GLY A 54 19.11 -2.99 21.38
CA GLY A 54 19.58 -2.35 20.15
C GLY A 54 19.63 -3.31 18.95
N SER A 55 19.04 -4.50 19.07
CA SER A 55 18.90 -5.44 17.96
C SER A 55 17.81 -4.98 17.01
N LEU A 56 17.96 -5.29 15.72
CA LEU A 56 16.93 -5.00 14.72
C LEU A 56 15.75 -5.96 14.89
N SER A 57 14.61 -5.44 15.30
CA SER A 57 13.35 -6.19 15.38
C SER A 57 12.61 -6.22 14.05
N GLY A 58 12.72 -5.15 13.25
CA GLY A 58 12.03 -5.08 11.97
C GLY A 58 12.01 -3.68 11.36
N MET A 59 10.97 -3.40 10.56
CA MET A 59 10.74 -2.08 9.98
C MET A 59 9.26 -1.74 9.99
N ILE A 60 8.97 -0.43 9.96
CA ILE A 60 7.61 0.09 9.86
C ILE A 60 7.56 1.20 8.82
N ARG A 61 6.45 1.30 8.09
CA ARG A 61 6.24 2.36 7.10
C ARG A 61 5.19 3.35 7.59
N LEU A 62 5.33 4.61 7.19
CA LEU A 62 4.35 5.65 7.49
C LEU A 62 2.94 5.25 7.04
N LYS A 63 2.82 4.60 5.88
CA LYS A 63 1.54 4.09 5.36
C LYS A 63 0.86 3.12 6.33
N ASP A 64 1.60 2.18 6.91
CA ASP A 64 1.03 1.17 7.81
C ASP A 64 0.49 1.82 9.09
N LEU A 65 1.19 2.84 9.61
CA LEU A 65 0.71 3.64 10.74
C LEU A 65 -0.55 4.45 10.40
N LEU A 66 -0.62 5.02 9.19
CA LEU A 66 -1.80 5.74 8.73
C LEU A 66 -2.99 4.80 8.55
N GLU A 67 -2.79 3.61 7.99
CA GLU A 67 -3.83 2.58 7.85
C GLU A 67 -4.32 2.07 9.21
N PHE A 68 -3.44 1.98 10.21
CA PHE A 68 -3.84 1.60 11.57
C PHE A 68 -4.71 2.67 12.26
N LEU A 69 -4.38 3.95 12.10
CA LEU A 69 -5.09 5.07 12.76
C LEU A 69 -6.34 5.50 12.01
N PHE A 70 -6.27 5.47 10.69
CA PHE A 70 -7.36 5.72 9.78
C PHE A 70 -7.57 4.41 9.01
N PRO A 71 -8.13 3.37 9.65
CA PRO A 71 -8.58 2.21 8.91
C PRO A 71 -9.54 2.74 7.88
N VAL A 72 -9.09 2.77 6.62
CA VAL A 72 -9.94 3.17 5.52
C VAL A 72 -11.04 2.16 5.55
N LYS A 73 -12.17 2.58 6.10
CA LYS A 73 -13.44 1.95 5.91
C LYS A 73 -13.64 1.97 4.40
N ARG A 74 -13.17 0.93 3.71
CA ARG A 74 -13.80 0.48 2.47
C ARG A 74 -15.18 -0.03 2.93
N ILE A 75 -16.04 0.91 3.32
CA ILE A 75 -17.47 0.69 3.43
C ILE A 75 -17.84 0.21 2.03
N GLY A 76 -18.59 -0.89 1.98
CA GLY A 76 -18.87 -1.60 0.74
C GLY A 76 -19.50 -0.71 -0.33
N PHE A 77 -19.74 -1.31 -1.48
CA PHE A 77 -20.41 -0.64 -2.58
C PHE A 77 -21.79 -0.12 -2.12
N PRO A 78 -22.19 1.12 -2.50
CA PRO A 78 -23.52 1.62 -2.18
C PRO A 78 -24.58 0.64 -2.67
N GLU A 79 -25.46 0.21 -1.75
CA GLU A 79 -26.60 -0.65 -2.06
C GLU A 79 -27.80 0.23 -2.42
N ASP A 80 -28.52 -0.12 -3.47
CA ASP A 80 -29.79 0.52 -3.82
C ASP A 80 -30.97 -0.10 -3.04
N ARG A 81 -32.21 0.31 -3.35
CA ARG A 81 -33.41 -0.19 -2.66
C ARG A 81 -33.78 -1.63 -3.02
N GLU A 82 -33.17 -2.21 -4.04
CA GLU A 82 -33.46 -3.53 -4.58
C GLU A 82 -32.32 -4.54 -4.31
N GLY A 83 -31.27 -4.12 -3.60
CA GLY A 83 -30.14 -4.97 -3.24
C GLY A 83 -29.01 -4.97 -4.28
N TRP A 84 -28.99 -4.01 -5.20
CA TRP A 84 -27.89 -3.87 -6.16
C TRP A 84 -26.76 -3.03 -5.60
N TYR A 85 -25.53 -3.40 -5.97
CA TYR A 85 -24.32 -2.68 -5.61
C TYR A 85 -23.84 -1.77 -6.74
N HIS A 86 -23.57 -0.50 -6.42
CA HIS A 86 -22.92 0.42 -7.34
C HIS A 86 -21.39 0.30 -7.24
N VAL A 87 -20.77 -0.27 -8.27
CA VAL A 87 -19.32 -0.52 -8.33
C VAL A 87 -18.70 0.30 -9.45
N ASN A 88 -17.58 0.99 -9.18
CA ASN A 88 -16.81 1.63 -10.26
C ASN A 88 -16.22 0.55 -11.18
N PRO A 89 -16.37 0.63 -12.51
CA PRO A 89 -15.81 -0.35 -13.44
C PRO A 89 -14.29 -0.57 -13.31
N GLU A 90 -13.54 0.42 -12.83
CA GLU A 90 -12.09 0.34 -12.59
C GLU A 90 -11.73 -0.42 -11.30
N THR A 91 -12.72 -0.82 -10.50
CA THR A 91 -12.49 -1.50 -9.22
C THR A 91 -11.80 -2.85 -9.46
N PRO A 92 -10.69 -3.15 -8.76
CA PRO A 92 -10.03 -4.45 -8.86
C PRO A 92 -10.94 -5.60 -8.43
N ILE A 93 -10.86 -6.73 -9.13
CA ILE A 93 -11.66 -7.93 -8.81
C ILE A 93 -11.44 -8.40 -7.38
N GLU A 94 -10.20 -8.45 -6.91
CA GLU A 94 -9.84 -8.85 -5.55
C GLU A 94 -10.51 -8.00 -4.47
N GLU A 95 -10.72 -6.72 -4.76
CA GLU A 95 -11.40 -5.82 -3.86
C GLU A 95 -12.90 -6.13 -3.76
N ILE A 96 -13.54 -6.45 -4.90
CA ILE A 96 -14.95 -6.84 -4.96
C ILE A 96 -15.17 -8.14 -4.19
N GLU A 97 -14.35 -9.17 -4.46
CA GLU A 97 -14.40 -10.46 -3.76
C GLU A 97 -14.24 -10.28 -2.25
N ARG A 98 -13.28 -9.45 -1.82
CA ARG A 98 -13.02 -9.19 -0.40
C ARG A 98 -14.17 -8.46 0.30
N VAL A 99 -14.80 -7.50 -0.38
CA VAL A 99 -15.90 -6.67 0.17
C VAL A 99 -17.20 -7.45 0.20
N LEU A 100 -17.57 -8.11 -0.89
CA LEU A 100 -18.84 -8.83 -1.03
C LEU A 100 -18.78 -10.29 -0.52
N LYS A 101 -17.60 -10.80 -0.19
CA LYS A 101 -17.38 -12.20 0.25
C LYS A 101 -17.86 -13.21 -0.80
N ILE A 102 -17.56 -12.93 -2.06
CA ILE A 102 -17.86 -13.79 -3.21
C ILE A 102 -16.58 -14.18 -3.94
N GLU A 103 -16.67 -15.20 -4.77
CA GLU A 103 -15.64 -15.55 -5.76
C GLU A 103 -16.13 -15.18 -7.16
N LEU A 104 -15.30 -14.49 -7.92
CA LEU A 104 -15.56 -14.11 -9.30
C LEU A 104 -14.74 -15.00 -10.25
N PRO A 105 -15.16 -15.12 -11.53
CA PRO A 105 -14.40 -15.85 -12.52
C PRO A 105 -12.95 -15.35 -12.60
N ARG A 106 -12.01 -16.26 -12.83
CA ARG A 106 -10.62 -15.94 -13.11
C ARG A 106 -10.40 -15.83 -14.62
N GLY A 107 -9.44 -15.01 -15.03
CA GLY A 107 -9.09 -14.80 -16.44
C GLY A 107 -8.02 -13.72 -16.58
N ASP A 108 -7.79 -13.28 -17.82
CA ASP A 108 -6.83 -12.21 -18.15
C ASP A 108 -7.48 -10.83 -17.99
N PHE A 109 -7.90 -10.53 -16.76
CA PHE A 109 -8.49 -9.24 -16.39
C PHE A 109 -8.22 -8.94 -14.91
N GLU A 110 -8.03 -7.65 -14.61
CA GLU A 110 -7.76 -7.19 -13.24
C GLU A 110 -8.94 -6.40 -12.64
N THR A 111 -9.81 -5.84 -13.49
CA THR A 111 -10.91 -4.95 -13.10
C THR A 111 -12.29 -5.50 -13.45
N LEU A 112 -13.34 -4.95 -12.83
CA LEU A 112 -14.72 -5.28 -13.17
C LEU A 112 -15.06 -5.04 -14.64
N ALA A 113 -14.60 -3.91 -15.20
CA ALA A 113 -14.76 -3.61 -16.64
C ALA A 113 -14.10 -4.68 -17.53
N GLY A 114 -12.90 -5.13 -17.15
CA GLY A 114 -12.18 -6.19 -17.85
C GLY A 114 -12.96 -7.51 -17.82
N LEU A 115 -13.46 -7.92 -16.65
CA LEU A 115 -14.31 -9.10 -16.50
C LEU A 115 -15.58 -9.01 -17.35
N ILE A 116 -16.26 -7.86 -17.33
CA ILE A 116 -17.49 -7.65 -18.12
C ILE A 116 -17.19 -7.75 -19.61
N THR A 117 -16.10 -7.14 -20.07
CA THR A 117 -15.68 -7.17 -21.48
C THR A 117 -15.27 -8.57 -21.92
N ASP A 118 -14.54 -9.30 -21.08
CA ASP A 118 -14.18 -10.72 -21.30
C ASP A 118 -15.41 -11.59 -21.51
N LYS A 119 -16.43 -11.44 -20.65
CA LYS A 119 -17.67 -12.23 -20.75
C LYS A 119 -18.59 -11.81 -21.89
N LEU A 120 -18.62 -10.53 -22.22
CA LEU A 120 -19.45 -10.01 -23.32
C LEU A 120 -18.80 -10.19 -24.70
N GLY A 121 -17.47 -10.35 -24.77
CA GLY A 121 -16.72 -10.41 -26.02
C GLY A 121 -16.75 -9.10 -26.84
N ARG A 122 -17.22 -8.01 -26.23
CA ARG A 122 -17.32 -6.67 -26.84
C ARG A 122 -17.23 -5.60 -25.77
N LEU A 123 -16.83 -4.39 -26.17
CA LEU A 123 -16.97 -3.21 -25.32
C LEU A 123 -18.48 -2.88 -25.19
N PRO A 124 -19.02 -2.80 -23.96
CA PRO A 124 -20.40 -2.41 -23.73
C PRO A 124 -20.66 -0.93 -24.01
#